data_AF-A0A8C5TWG4-F1
#
_entry.id   AF-A0A8C5TWG4-F1
#
_cell.length_a   1.000
_cell.length_b   1.000
_cell.length_c   1.000
_cell.angle_alpha   90.00
_cell.angle_beta   90.00
_cell.angle_gamma   90.00
#
_symmetry.space_group_name_H-M   'P 1'
#
loop_
_entity.id
_entity.type
_entity.pdbx_description
1 polymer ?
#
loop_
_entity_poly.entity_id
_entity_poly.type
_entity_poly.pdbx_seq_one_letter_code
_entity_poly.pdbx_strand_id
1 'polypeptide(L)'
;MNYMGQLAESVFVRVKELYQDLNPATLSGCIDVVVVRQPDNSFKCSPFHVRFGKLGVLRSKEKVVDIEINGEPVDLQMKLGDNGEAFFVEESEEREVGGEEVLQVCVPL
;
A
#
# COMPACT_ATOMS: atom_id res chain seq x y z
N MET A 1 -24.39 14.24 -34.49
CA MET A 1 -23.55 13.03 -34.40
C MET A 1 -22.17 13.46 -33.94
N ASN A 2 -21.89 13.37 -32.63
CA ASN A 2 -20.60 13.74 -32.02
C ASN A 2 -19.87 12.54 -31.38
N TYR A 3 -20.27 11.33 -31.76
CA TYR A 3 -19.76 10.08 -31.17
C TYR A 3 -18.25 9.91 -31.35
N MET A 4 -17.72 10.30 -32.51
CA MET A 4 -16.29 10.22 -32.80
C MET A 4 -15.46 11.21 -31.95
N GLY A 5 -16.02 12.38 -31.65
CA GLY A 5 -15.38 13.36 -30.75
C GLY A 5 -15.36 12.88 -29.30
N GLN A 6 -16.48 12.33 -28.81
CA GLN A 6 -16.57 11.77 -27.47
C GLN A 6 -15.68 10.53 -27.28
N LEU A 7 -15.56 9.68 -28.30
CA LEU A 7 -14.63 8.54 -28.30
C LEU A 7 -13.17 8.99 -28.28
N ALA A 8 -12.80 9.98 -29.09
CA ALA A 8 -11.44 10.50 -29.10
C ALA A 8 -11.05 11.14 -27.75
N GLU A 9 -11.95 11.92 -27.13
CA GLU A 9 -11.72 12.50 -25.81
C GLU A 9 -11.56 11.43 -24.73
N SER A 10 -12.43 10.43 -24.70
CA SER A 10 -12.36 9.35 -23.69
C SER A 10 -11.08 8.50 -23.82
N VAL A 11 -10.64 8.21 -25.04
CA VAL A 11 -9.36 7.50 -25.29
C VAL A 11 -8.18 8.38 -24.86
N PHE A 12 -8.19 9.66 -25.17
CA PHE A 12 -7.12 10.59 -24.78
C PHE A 12 -6.97 10.71 -23.26
N VAL A 13 -8.09 10.81 -22.54
CA VAL A 13 -8.10 10.85 -21.06
C VAL A 13 -7.48 9.57 -20.49
N ARG A 14 -7.87 8.38 -20.97
CA ARG A 14 -7.31 7.10 -20.49
C ARG A 14 -5.82 6.95 -20.75
N VAL A 15 -5.33 7.40 -21.91
CA VAL A 15 -3.89 7.35 -22.22
C VAL A 15 -3.10 8.30 -21.31
N LYS A 16 -3.65 9.49 -21.04
CA LYS A 16 -3.04 10.44 -20.11
C LYS A 16 -2.99 9.89 -18.68
N GLU A 17 -4.06 9.24 -18.23
CA GLU A 17 -4.12 8.54 -16.94
C GLU A 17 -3.06 7.43 -16.87
N LEU A 18 -2.96 6.58 -17.90
CA LEU A 18 -1.95 5.52 -17.97
C LEU A 18 -0.52 6.08 -17.92
N TYR A 19 -0.26 7.19 -18.63
CA TYR A 19 1.06 7.82 -18.63
C TYR A 19 1.41 8.46 -17.28
N GLN A 20 0.43 9.04 -16.58
CA GLN A 20 0.61 9.54 -15.22
C GLN A 20 0.87 8.39 -14.23
N ASP A 21 0.20 7.25 -14.41
CA ASP A 21 0.39 6.05 -13.59
C ASP A 21 1.74 5.35 -13.84
N LEU A 22 2.41 5.66 -14.96
CA LEU A 22 3.77 5.21 -15.31
C LEU A 22 4.88 6.15 -14.78
N ASN A 23 4.54 7.18 -14.00
CA ASN A 23 5.54 7.99 -13.31
C ASN A 23 6.39 7.08 -12.39
N PRO A 24 7.73 7.21 -12.37
CA PRO A 24 8.56 6.51 -11.38
C PRO A 24 8.07 6.65 -9.94
N ALA A 25 7.45 7.80 -9.61
CA ALA A 25 6.85 8.06 -8.31
C ALA A 25 5.57 7.25 -8.02
N THR A 26 5.09 6.42 -8.95
CA THR A 26 3.93 5.52 -8.81
C THR A 26 4.28 4.06 -9.17
N LEU A 27 5.57 3.72 -9.24
CA LEU A 27 6.07 2.35 -9.39
C LEU A 27 5.95 1.57 -8.08
N SER A 28 5.85 0.24 -8.18
CA SER A 28 5.91 -0.65 -7.02
C SER A 28 7.31 -0.67 -6.41
N GLY A 29 7.39 -0.73 -5.09
CA GLY A 29 8.66 -0.83 -4.36
C GLY A 29 8.47 -0.96 -2.85
N CYS A 30 9.56 -1.25 -2.16
CA CYS A 30 9.65 -1.28 -0.71
C CYS A 30 10.94 -0.61 -0.25
N ILE A 31 10.96 -0.17 1.01
CA ILE A 31 12.21 0.26 1.67
C ILE A 31 12.83 -0.92 2.42
N ASP A 32 14.15 -0.86 2.59
CA ASP A 32 14.86 -1.80 3.44
C ASP A 32 14.42 -1.61 4.90
N VAL A 33 14.22 -2.73 5.60
CA VAL A 33 13.90 -2.75 7.03
C VAL A 33 15.07 -3.31 7.81
N VAL A 34 15.48 -2.58 8.87
CA VAL A 34 16.48 -3.05 9.83
C VAL A 34 15.78 -3.38 11.14
N VAL A 35 16.05 -4.56 11.70
CA VAL A 35 15.49 -5.03 12.97
C VAL A 35 16.62 -5.27 13.97
N VAL A 36 16.46 -4.77 15.21
CA VAL A 36 17.46 -4.88 16.28
C VAL A 36 16.82 -5.47 17.53
N ARG A 37 17.41 -6.56 18.04
CA ARG A 37 17.06 -7.13 19.35
C ARG A 37 17.56 -6.22 20.48
N GLN A 38 16.67 -5.88 21.40
CA GLN A 38 16.93 -5.06 22.58
C GLN A 38 17.41 -5.91 23.77
N PRO A 39 18.00 -5.30 24.82
CA PRO A 39 18.47 -6.04 26.01
C PRO A 39 17.38 -6.80 26.77
N ASP A 40 16.13 -6.36 26.66
CA ASP A 40 14.95 -7.02 27.25
C ASP A 40 14.38 -8.16 26.39
N ASN A 41 15.08 -8.51 25.29
CA ASN A 41 14.66 -9.46 24.25
C ASN A 41 13.51 -9.02 23.34
N SER A 42 13.00 -7.79 23.47
CA SER A 42 12.08 -7.23 22.46
C SER A 42 12.82 -6.92 21.16
N PHE A 43 12.10 -6.78 20.04
CA PHE A 43 12.67 -6.24 18.81
C PHE A 43 12.12 -4.85 18.51
N LYS A 44 12.98 -4.03 17.90
CA LYS A 44 12.61 -2.75 17.32
C LYS A 44 13.07 -2.71 15.88
N CYS A 45 12.26 -2.09 15.03
CA CYS A 45 12.54 -2.00 13.61
C CYS A 45 12.53 -0.54 13.12
N SER A 46 13.18 -0.30 11.97
CA SER A 46 12.87 0.88 11.15
C SER A 46 11.44 0.76 10.60
N PRO A 47 10.81 1.87 10.17
CA PRO A 47 9.46 1.82 9.61
C PRO A 47 9.35 0.85 8.43
N PHE A 48 8.18 0.23 8.29
CA PHE A 48 7.83 -0.54 7.11
C PHE A 48 7.13 0.38 6.10
N HIS A 49 7.62 0.43 4.87
CA HIS A 49 6.95 1.12 3.78
C HIS A 49 7.00 0.27 2.52
N VAL A 50 5.82 -0.12 2.05
CA VAL A 50 5.62 -0.82 0.78
C VAL A 50 4.61 -0.05 -0.02
N ARG A 51 4.89 0.09 -1.32
CA ARG A 51 4.00 0.71 -2.28
C ARG A 51 3.77 -0.20 -3.47
N PHE A 52 2.52 -0.32 -3.87
CA PHE A 52 2.10 -1.02 -5.06
C PHE A 52 1.71 0.00 -6.14
N GLY A 53 2.29 -0.16 -7.33
CA GLY A 53 1.94 0.67 -8.46
C GLY A 53 0.50 0.42 -8.93
N LYS A 54 -0.15 1.48 -9.39
CA LYS A 54 -1.58 1.51 -9.69
C LYS A 54 -2.00 0.56 -10.82
N LEU A 55 -1.10 0.25 -11.75
CA LEU A 55 -1.28 -0.75 -12.82
C LEU A 55 -1.49 -2.18 -12.28
N GLY A 56 -0.90 -2.53 -11.14
CA GLY A 56 -1.08 -3.84 -10.49
C GLY A 56 -2.30 -3.91 -9.55
N VAL A 57 -2.90 -2.76 -9.22
CA VAL A 57 -3.93 -2.62 -8.19
C VAL A 57 -5.16 -1.86 -8.69
N LEU A 58 -5.52 -2.03 -9.96
CA LEU A 58 -6.67 -1.35 -10.61
C LEU A 58 -8.04 -1.54 -9.93
N ARG A 59 -8.12 -2.35 -8.86
CA ARG A 59 -9.20 -2.39 -7.88
C ARG A 59 -8.56 -2.46 -6.48
N SER A 60 -8.44 -1.33 -5.80
CA SER A 60 -7.79 -1.18 -4.49
C SER A 60 -8.67 -1.57 -3.30
N LYS A 61 -10.01 -1.55 -3.47
CA LYS A 61 -10.93 -1.81 -2.37
C LYS A 61 -10.68 -3.19 -1.74
N GLU A 62 -10.29 -3.15 -0.47
CA GLU A 62 -10.24 -4.27 0.48
C GLU A 62 -9.22 -5.38 0.16
N LYS A 63 -8.09 -5.04 -0.46
CA LYS A 63 -7.02 -6.02 -0.68
C LYS A 63 -6.15 -6.18 0.56
N VAL A 64 -6.07 -7.42 1.01
CA VAL A 64 -5.11 -7.88 2.02
C VAL A 64 -3.76 -8.10 1.35
N VAL A 65 -2.69 -7.74 2.04
CA VAL A 65 -1.31 -7.99 1.65
C VAL A 65 -0.73 -8.99 2.64
N ASP A 66 -0.43 -10.19 2.14
CA ASP A 66 0.25 -11.24 2.91
C ASP A 66 1.76 -11.00 2.95
N ILE A 67 2.40 -11.46 4.02
CA ILE A 67 3.84 -11.32 4.25
C ILE A 67 4.47 -12.71 4.32
N GLU A 68 5.63 -12.86 3.67
CA GLU A 68 6.51 -14.02 3.80
C GLU A 68 7.88 -13.57 4.29
N ILE A 69 8.46 -14.32 5.23
CA ILE A 69 9.82 -14.09 5.74
C ILE A 69 10.64 -15.32 5.40
N ASN A 70 11.72 -15.13 4.63
CA ASN A 70 12.56 -16.22 4.12
C ASN A 70 11.78 -17.30 3.33
N GLY A 71 10.71 -16.89 2.63
CA GLY A 71 9.84 -17.79 1.86
C GLY A 71 8.79 -18.54 2.67
N GLU A 72 8.67 -18.26 3.97
CA GLU A 72 7.65 -18.84 4.82
C GLU A 72 6.57 -17.80 5.16
N PRO A 73 5.27 -18.13 5.01
CA PRO A 73 4.18 -17.23 5.36
C PRO A 73 4.14 -16.97 6.86
N VAL A 74 3.78 -15.74 7.25
CA VAL A 74 3.61 -15.35 8.64
C VAL A 74 2.17 -14.93 8.92
N ASP A 75 1.73 -15.06 10.17
CA ASP A 75 0.42 -14.60 10.64
C ASP A 75 0.42 -13.08 10.89
N LEU A 76 0.85 -12.33 9.87
CA LEU A 76 0.82 -10.87 9.82
C LEU A 76 0.30 -10.43 8.46
N GLN A 77 -0.64 -9.49 8.47
CA GLN A 77 -1.27 -8.95 7.27
C GLN A 77 -1.24 -7.43 7.29
N MET A 78 -1.15 -6.85 6.09
CA MET A 78 -1.32 -5.42 5.87
C MET A 78 -2.58 -5.17 5.03
N LYS A 79 -3.13 -3.96 5.13
CA LYS A 79 -4.18 -3.48 4.22
C LYS A 79 -3.58 -2.57 3.17
N LEU A 80 -4.14 -2.67 1.97
CA LEU A 80 -3.78 -1.82 0.85
C LEU A 80 -4.68 -0.58 0.78
N GLY A 81 -4.07 0.60 0.86
CA GLY A 81 -4.71 1.88 0.66
C GLY A 81 -4.96 2.20 -0.81
N ASP A 82 -5.78 3.22 -1.06
CA ASP A 82 -6.21 3.61 -2.40
C ASP A 82 -5.08 4.22 -3.25
N ASN A 83 -4.00 4.73 -2.63
CA ASN A 83 -2.83 5.25 -3.34
C ASN A 83 -1.73 4.18 -3.53
N GLY A 84 -2.01 2.93 -3.16
CA GLY A 84 -1.12 1.79 -3.25
C GLY A 84 -0.16 1.61 -2.07
N GLU A 85 -0.26 2.44 -1.04
CA GLU A 85 0.45 2.26 0.23
C GLU A 85 -0.11 1.05 1.00
N ALA A 86 0.76 0.21 1.55
CA ALA A 86 0.35 -0.82 2.50
C ALA A 86 0.68 -0.39 3.93
N PHE A 87 -0.23 -0.67 4.85
CA PHE A 87 -0.05 -0.38 6.29
C PHE A 87 -0.61 -1.52 7.14
N PHE A 88 -0.04 -1.71 8.32
CA PHE A 88 -0.56 -2.66 9.30
C PHE A 88 -1.82 -2.08 9.93
N VAL A 89 -2.77 -2.96 10.25
CA VAL A 89 -3.97 -2.59 10.99
C VAL A 89 -3.85 -3.16 12.38
N GLU A 90 -3.86 -2.27 13.35
CA GLU A 90 -4.02 -2.63 14.75
C GLU A 90 -5.50 -2.54 15.09
N GLU A 91 -6.09 -3.61 15.63
CA GLU A 91 -7.44 -3.54 16.18
C GLU A 91 -7.37 -2.75 17.49
N SER A 92 -7.67 -1.45 17.43
CA SER A 92 -7.85 -0.65 18.64
C SER A 92 -9.13 -1.11 19.35
N GLU A 93 -9.04 -1.56 20.59
CA GLU A 93 -10.19 -1.79 21.46
C GLU A 93 -10.86 -0.47 21.88
N GLU A 94 -11.20 0.46 20.97
CA GLU A 94 -11.94 1.68 21.36
C GLU A 94 -12.69 2.35 20.19
N ARG A 95 -14.02 2.24 20.28
CA ARG A 95 -15.14 3.03 19.73
C ARG A 95 -14.87 4.04 18.60
N GLU A 96 -15.66 3.88 17.53
CA GLU A 96 -16.01 4.84 16.47
C GLU A 96 -15.64 6.31 16.75
N VAL A 97 -14.56 6.81 16.14
CA VAL A 97 -14.49 8.18 15.60
C VAL A 97 -13.60 8.16 14.35
N GLY A 98 -14.15 8.61 13.23
CA GLY A 98 -13.47 8.65 11.94
C GLY A 98 -12.28 9.61 11.91
N GLY A 99 -11.20 9.15 11.28
CA GLY A 99 -10.02 9.90 10.90
C GLY A 99 -8.99 8.91 10.38
N GLU A 100 -8.56 9.06 9.13
CA GLU A 100 -7.50 8.26 8.53
C GLU A 100 -6.18 8.57 9.26
N GLU A 101 -5.92 7.88 10.38
CA GLU A 101 -4.58 7.78 10.92
C GLU A 101 -3.82 6.79 10.05
N VAL A 102 -2.87 7.31 9.27
CA VAL A 102 -1.82 6.48 8.68
C VAL A 102 -1.02 5.94 9.87
N LEU A 103 -1.39 4.75 10.33
CA LEU A 103 -0.71 4.03 11.39
C LEU A 103 0.68 3.66 10.86
N GLN A 104 1.68 4.46 11.23
CA GLN A 104 3.09 4.10 11.11
C GLN A 104 3.37 3.02 12.16
N VAL A 105 2.96 1.79 11.87
CA VAL A 105 3.16 0.68 12.80
C VAL A 105 4.62 0.26 12.71
N CYS A 106 5.41 0.68 13.70
CA CYS A 106 6.56 -0.10 14.14
C CYS A 106 5.99 -1.40 14.71
N VAL A 107 5.93 -2.47 13.92
CA VAL A 107 5.57 -3.78 14.46
C VAL A 107 6.71 -4.19 15.40
N PRO A 108 6.44 -4.38 16.71
CA PRO A 108 7.36 -5.10 17.56
C PRO A 108 7.22 -6.58 17.16
N LEU A 109 8.14 -7.07 16.33
CA LEU A 109 8.38 -8.51 16.24
C LEU A 109 8.98 -9.03 17.55
#